data_AF-X1IGH4-F1
#
_entry.id   AF-X1IGH4-F1
#
_cell.length_a   1.000
_cell.length_b   1.000
_cell.length_c   1.000
_cell.angle_alpha   90.00
_cell.angle_beta   90.00
_cell.angle_gamma   90.00
#
_symmetry.space_group_name_H-M   'P 1'
#
loop_
_entity.id
_entity.type
_entity.pdbx_description
1 polymer ?
#
loop_
_entity_poly.entity_id
_entity_poly.type
_entity_poly.pdbx_seq_one_letter_code
_entity_poly.pdbx_strand_id
1 'polypeptide(L)'
;ATYEITEEGKAILGEPEKVLKQVVYKSMESLRTTYSEIIQEAGRRNANLDSSRIKKIVALCQELLSDEGEPEEKKAKETLKEATSVLTWIKEQAVMKTEDGVKFPAAAFAYVSDAEKPSNWKLRLWEDPTKKVTKAQLSRAAATLSPGGFKGQKVAIPSAEMSAIKRKIRAEYRKLGVEPEDMPRWVKEAETREEVLDFMPLTEATFDKGRATVTVIKAGFNYDKSRYYPKEMLQRDYGIFEGLKMYADHPTETEEKERPERSIREWVATLKDVTCD
;
A
#
# COMPACT_ATOMS: atom_id res chain seq x y z
N ALA A 1 -37.25 -14.65 39.83
CA ALA A 1 -37.05 -13.85 41.05
C ALA A 1 -36.99 -12.39 40.66
N THR A 2 -37.99 -11.62 41.07
CA THR A 2 -37.94 -10.16 41.04
C THR A 2 -36.98 -9.66 42.11
N TYR A 3 -36.40 -8.49 41.92
CA TYR A 3 -35.62 -7.83 42.95
C TYR A 3 -36.09 -6.38 43.08
N GLU A 4 -36.15 -5.90 44.31
CA GLU A 4 -36.41 -4.50 44.61
C GLU A 4 -35.19 -3.92 45.31
N ILE A 5 -34.82 -2.70 44.94
CA ILE A 5 -33.77 -1.94 45.61
C ILE A 5 -34.49 -1.02 46.60
N THR A 6 -34.22 -1.21 47.88
CA THR A 6 -34.78 -0.33 48.94
C THR A 6 -34.18 1.07 48.85
N GLU A 7 -34.83 2.06 49.47
CA GLU A 7 -34.33 3.45 49.54
C GLU A 7 -32.92 3.57 50.17
N GLU A 8 -32.48 2.52 50.88
CA GLU A 8 -31.14 2.38 51.49
C GLU A 8 -30.11 1.72 50.56
N GLY A 9 -30.48 1.41 49.31
CA GLY A 9 -29.62 0.77 48.31
C GLY A 9 -29.40 -0.73 48.51
N LYS A 10 -30.18 -1.40 49.38
CA LYS A 10 -30.10 -2.85 49.56
C LYS A 10 -31.05 -3.57 48.60
N ALA A 11 -30.52 -4.53 47.86
CA ALA A 11 -31.31 -5.39 46.99
C ALA A 11 -31.97 -6.51 47.82
N ILE A 12 -33.31 -6.56 47.82
CA ILE A 12 -34.09 -7.68 48.35
C ILE A 12 -34.43 -8.58 47.17
N LEU A 13 -33.96 -9.82 47.21
CA LEU A 13 -34.26 -10.85 46.21
C LEU A 13 -35.54 -11.58 46.63
N GLY A 14 -36.54 -11.61 45.75
CA GLY A 14 -37.77 -12.38 45.97
C GLY A 14 -37.51 -13.89 46.01
N GLU A 15 -38.52 -14.66 46.45
CA GLU A 15 -38.40 -16.12 46.57
C GLU A 15 -38.02 -16.77 45.23
N PRO A 16 -37.13 -17.77 45.23
CA PRO A 16 -36.69 -18.43 44.02
C PRO A 16 -37.83 -19.28 43.44
N GLU A 17 -38.43 -18.78 42.36
CA GLU A 17 -39.36 -19.57 41.55
C GLU A 17 -38.66 -20.77 40.91
N LYS A 18 -39.25 -21.95 41.08
CA LYS A 18 -38.71 -23.21 40.53
C LYS A 18 -38.97 -23.25 39.03
N VAL A 19 -37.92 -23.21 38.20
CA VAL A 19 -38.03 -23.32 36.74
C VAL A 19 -38.58 -24.71 36.39
N LEU A 20 -39.82 -24.77 35.91
CA LEU A 20 -40.50 -26.04 35.60
C LEU A 20 -40.11 -26.61 34.23
N LYS A 21 -39.72 -25.75 33.28
CA LYS A 21 -39.31 -26.15 31.93
C LYS A 21 -38.50 -25.03 31.27
N GLN A 22 -37.34 -25.37 30.71
CA GLN A 22 -36.60 -24.48 29.82
C GLN A 22 -36.85 -24.93 28.38
N VAL A 23 -37.50 -24.09 27.58
CA VAL A 23 -37.73 -24.36 26.14
C VAL A 23 -36.69 -23.57 25.35
N VAL A 24 -35.76 -24.27 24.71
CA VAL A 24 -34.77 -23.66 23.82
C VAL A 24 -35.27 -23.74 22.39
N TYR A 25 -35.59 -22.59 21.80
CA TYR A 25 -36.01 -22.47 20.42
C TYR A 25 -34.78 -22.42 19.49
N LYS A 26 -34.27 -23.59 19.09
CA LYS A 26 -33.08 -23.72 18.23
C LYS A 26 -33.16 -22.87 16.95
N SER A 27 -34.36 -22.75 16.38
CA SER A 27 -34.62 -21.96 15.17
C SER A 27 -34.39 -20.46 15.41
N MET A 28 -34.78 -19.94 16.57
CA MET A 28 -34.60 -18.54 16.95
C MET A 28 -33.14 -18.19 17.23
N GLU A 29 -32.40 -19.06 17.92
CA GLU A 29 -30.95 -18.87 18.10
C GLU A 29 -30.20 -18.86 16.76
N SER A 30 -30.54 -19.81 15.88
CA SER A 30 -29.95 -19.88 14.53
C SER A 30 -30.28 -18.62 13.71
N LEU A 31 -31.50 -18.10 13.83
CA LEU A 31 -31.93 -16.86 13.18
C LEU A 31 -31.14 -15.65 13.70
N ARG A 32 -30.92 -15.55 15.01
CA ARG A 32 -30.13 -14.47 15.62
C ARG A 32 -28.67 -14.47 15.15
N THR A 33 -28.07 -15.65 15.04
CA THR A 33 -26.71 -15.82 14.49
C THR A 33 -26.67 -15.41 13.02
N THR A 34 -27.60 -15.93 12.21
CA THR A 34 -27.68 -15.63 10.77
C THR A 34 -27.91 -14.14 10.52
N TYR A 35 -28.79 -13.51 11.29
CA TYR A 35 -29.06 -12.07 11.23
C TYR A 35 -27.80 -11.24 11.51
N SER A 36 -27.04 -11.61 12.55
CA SER A 36 -25.78 -10.94 12.88
C SER A 36 -24.75 -11.08 11.75
N GLU A 37 -24.64 -12.27 11.15
CA GLU A 37 -23.76 -12.51 10.00
C GLU A 37 -24.18 -11.70 8.76
N ILE A 38 -25.49 -11.60 8.48
CA ILE A 38 -26.02 -10.79 7.37
C ILE A 38 -25.59 -9.33 7.53
N ILE A 39 -25.73 -8.75 8.73
CA ILE A 39 -25.35 -7.35 8.96
C ILE A 39 -23.85 -7.15 8.75
N GLN A 40 -23.02 -8.03 9.30
CA GLN A 40 -21.57 -7.95 9.17
C GLN A 40 -21.11 -8.08 7.72
N GLU A 41 -21.61 -9.10 7.01
CA GLU A 41 -21.22 -9.37 5.63
C GLU A 41 -21.80 -8.34 4.65
N ALA A 42 -23.01 -7.82 4.90
CA ALA A 42 -23.59 -6.73 4.09
C ALA A 42 -22.77 -5.43 4.22
N GLY A 43 -22.21 -5.15 5.40
CA GLY A 43 -21.29 -4.04 5.61
C GLY A 43 -19.99 -4.21 4.81
N ARG A 44 -19.43 -5.42 4.83
CA ARG A 44 -18.12 -5.76 4.26
C ARG A 44 -18.12 -5.94 2.73
N ARG A 45 -19.21 -6.43 2.15
CA ARG A 45 -19.29 -6.79 0.73
C ARG A 45 -20.04 -5.75 -0.11
N ASN A 46 -20.02 -5.94 -1.42
CA ASN A 46 -20.77 -5.12 -2.37
C ASN A 46 -22.29 -5.44 -2.36
N ALA A 47 -22.88 -5.50 -1.18
CA ALA A 47 -24.26 -5.90 -0.95
C ALA A 47 -25.29 -4.86 -1.46
N ASN A 48 -24.82 -3.69 -1.91
CA ASN A 48 -25.66 -2.65 -2.49
C ASN A 48 -26.35 -3.06 -3.80
N LEU A 49 -25.83 -4.10 -4.49
CA LEU A 49 -26.41 -4.61 -5.73
C LEU A 49 -27.85 -5.12 -5.56
N ASP A 50 -28.24 -5.55 -4.35
CA ASP A 50 -29.62 -5.92 -4.03
C ASP A 50 -30.00 -5.43 -2.63
N SER A 51 -29.87 -4.12 -2.43
CA SER A 51 -30.21 -3.47 -1.16
C SER A 51 -31.68 -3.71 -0.74
N SER A 52 -32.58 -3.91 -1.70
CA SER A 52 -33.98 -4.25 -1.48
C SER A 52 -34.15 -5.57 -0.75
N ARG A 53 -33.53 -6.64 -1.25
CA ARG A 53 -33.63 -7.99 -0.67
C ARG A 53 -33.03 -8.03 0.72
N ILE A 54 -31.89 -7.37 0.93
CA ILE A 54 -31.24 -7.30 2.25
C ILE A 54 -32.11 -6.54 3.25
N LYS A 55 -32.64 -5.37 2.88
CA LYS A 55 -33.53 -4.59 3.76
C LYS A 55 -34.77 -5.39 4.16
N LYS A 56 -35.37 -6.09 3.20
CA LYS A 56 -36.55 -6.93 3.45
C LYS A 56 -36.24 -8.02 4.47
N ILE A 57 -35.16 -8.78 4.30
CA ILE A 57 -34.86 -9.89 5.22
C ILE A 57 -34.40 -9.40 6.59
N VAL A 58 -33.66 -8.27 6.65
CA VAL A 58 -33.26 -7.64 7.92
C VAL A 58 -34.49 -7.19 8.70
N ALA A 59 -35.48 -6.57 8.04
CA ALA A 59 -36.72 -6.16 8.69
C ALA A 59 -37.51 -7.36 9.23
N LEU A 60 -37.64 -8.43 8.45
CA LEU A 60 -38.32 -9.67 8.89
C LEU A 60 -37.61 -10.32 10.09
N CYS A 61 -36.28 -10.39 10.07
CA CYS A 61 -35.51 -10.89 11.21
C CYS A 61 -35.68 -10.01 12.44
N GLN A 62 -35.67 -8.68 12.28
CA GLN A 62 -35.82 -7.75 13.38
C GLN A 62 -37.21 -7.84 14.01
N GLU A 63 -38.27 -7.92 13.20
CA GLU A 63 -39.64 -8.12 13.66
C GLU A 63 -39.77 -9.38 14.53
N LEU A 64 -39.28 -10.52 14.04
CA LEU A 64 -39.36 -11.79 14.78
C LEU A 64 -38.46 -11.84 16.02
N LEU A 65 -37.30 -11.18 15.99
CA LEU A 65 -36.37 -11.15 17.13
C LEU A 65 -36.75 -10.13 18.20
N SER A 66 -37.62 -9.16 17.87
CA SER A 66 -38.09 -8.12 18.79
C SER A 66 -39.47 -8.42 19.38
N ASP A 67 -40.14 -9.49 18.92
CA ASP A 67 -41.38 -9.97 19.50
C ASP A 67 -41.13 -10.60 20.88
N GLU A 68 -41.77 -10.05 21.92
CA GLU A 68 -41.68 -10.55 23.30
C GLU A 68 -42.62 -11.73 23.57
N GLY A 69 -43.46 -12.11 22.60
CA GLY A 69 -44.38 -13.24 22.66
C GLY A 69 -43.72 -14.61 22.50
N GLU A 70 -44.52 -15.69 22.60
CA GLU A 70 -44.04 -17.03 22.28
C GLU A 70 -43.65 -17.12 20.80
N PRO A 71 -42.41 -17.50 20.46
CA PRO A 71 -41.94 -17.46 19.09
C PRO A 71 -42.69 -18.48 18.22
N GLU A 72 -43.28 -18.01 17.13
CA GLU A 72 -43.88 -18.89 16.12
C GLU A 72 -42.79 -19.70 15.40
N GLU A 73 -42.54 -20.92 15.87
CA GLU A 73 -41.50 -21.84 15.36
C GLU A 73 -41.55 -22.03 13.82
N LYS A 74 -42.76 -22.03 13.23
CA LYS A 74 -42.93 -22.16 11.78
C LYS A 74 -42.42 -20.93 11.03
N LYS A 75 -42.82 -19.72 11.45
CA LYS A 75 -42.34 -18.46 10.87
C LYS A 75 -40.82 -18.33 11.05
N ALA A 76 -40.31 -18.63 12.24
CA ALA A 76 -38.87 -18.61 12.51
C ALA A 76 -38.07 -19.50 11.56
N LYS A 77 -38.56 -20.71 11.25
CA LYS A 77 -37.90 -21.63 10.29
C LYS A 77 -37.96 -21.13 8.85
N GLU A 78 -39.08 -20.57 8.42
CA GLU A 78 -39.25 -20.01 7.08
C GLU A 78 -38.32 -18.80 6.87
N THR A 79 -38.31 -17.86 7.82
CA THR A 79 -37.42 -16.70 7.79
C THR A 79 -35.96 -17.12 7.88
N LEU A 80 -35.61 -18.12 8.70
CA LEU A 80 -34.25 -18.66 8.76
C LEU A 80 -33.79 -19.17 7.39
N LYS A 81 -34.64 -19.92 6.68
CA LYS A 81 -34.31 -20.45 5.34
C LYS A 81 -34.04 -19.32 4.34
N GLU A 82 -34.88 -18.28 4.34
CA GLU A 82 -34.69 -17.11 3.48
C GLU A 82 -33.43 -16.32 3.87
N ALA A 83 -33.19 -16.12 5.17
CA ALA A 83 -32.01 -15.46 5.70
C ALA A 83 -30.72 -16.20 5.34
N THR A 84 -30.68 -17.52 5.46
CA THR A 84 -29.52 -18.33 5.03
C THR A 84 -29.28 -18.19 3.53
N SER A 85 -30.32 -18.21 2.70
CA SER A 85 -30.18 -17.99 1.25
C SER A 85 -29.60 -16.62 0.91
N VAL A 86 -30.08 -15.56 1.60
CA VAL A 86 -29.53 -14.21 1.43
C VAL A 86 -28.08 -14.15 1.88
N LEU A 87 -27.74 -14.75 3.02
CA LEU A 87 -26.39 -14.79 3.54
C LEU A 87 -25.41 -15.48 2.57
N THR A 88 -25.80 -16.61 1.99
CA THR A 88 -25.00 -17.29 0.96
C THR A 88 -24.75 -16.38 -0.24
N TRP A 89 -25.80 -15.74 -0.75
CA TRP A 89 -25.67 -14.79 -1.86
C TRP A 89 -24.78 -13.58 -1.52
N ILE A 90 -24.87 -13.05 -0.28
CA ILE A 90 -24.00 -11.96 0.18
C ILE A 90 -22.55 -12.44 0.15
N LYS A 91 -22.25 -13.64 0.68
CA LYS A 91 -20.89 -14.20 0.74
C LYS A 91 -20.27 -14.41 -0.65
N GLU A 92 -21.08 -14.59 -1.69
CA GLU A 92 -20.62 -14.65 -3.09
C GLU A 92 -20.21 -13.29 -3.66
N GLN A 93 -20.66 -12.18 -3.05
CA GLN A 93 -20.31 -10.84 -3.52
C GLN A 93 -18.85 -10.50 -3.17
N ALA A 94 -18.23 -9.69 -4.01
CA ALA A 94 -16.87 -9.20 -3.75
C ALA A 94 -16.80 -8.36 -2.47
N VAL A 95 -15.75 -8.59 -1.67
CA VAL A 95 -15.41 -7.73 -0.53
C VAL A 95 -15.07 -6.33 -1.03
N MET A 96 -15.37 -5.32 -0.21
CA MET A 96 -15.07 -3.92 -0.50
C MET A 96 -14.27 -3.32 0.66
N LYS A 97 -13.35 -2.40 0.34
CA LYS A 97 -12.63 -1.59 1.33
C LYS A 97 -13.28 -0.23 1.46
N THR A 98 -13.55 0.21 2.68
CA THR A 98 -14.02 1.57 2.94
C THR A 98 -12.83 2.48 3.23
N GLU A 99 -12.67 3.54 2.43
CA GLU A 99 -11.74 4.66 2.69
C GLU A 99 -12.54 5.97 2.61
N ASP A 100 -12.40 6.83 3.62
CA ASP A 100 -13.09 8.12 3.70
C ASP A 100 -14.62 8.04 3.49
N GLY A 101 -15.25 6.96 3.99
CA GLY A 101 -16.69 6.70 3.83
C GLY A 101 -17.10 6.14 2.47
N VAL A 102 -16.17 5.94 1.54
CA VAL A 102 -16.42 5.44 0.19
C VAL A 102 -15.95 3.98 0.07
N LYS A 103 -16.79 3.12 -0.52
CA LYS A 103 -16.48 1.70 -0.75
C LYS A 103 -15.76 1.50 -2.08
N PHE A 104 -14.62 0.80 -2.04
CA PHE A 104 -13.78 0.49 -3.20
C PHE A 104 -13.59 -1.02 -3.37
N PRO A 105 -13.67 -1.55 -4.60
CA PRO A 105 -13.38 -2.96 -4.87
C PRO A 105 -11.87 -3.21 -4.85
N ALA A 106 -11.46 -4.49 -4.78
CA ALA A 106 -10.04 -4.89 -4.87
C ALA A 106 -9.35 -4.36 -6.14
N ALA A 107 -10.08 -4.26 -7.25
CA ALA A 107 -9.59 -3.72 -8.52
C ALA A 107 -9.13 -2.26 -8.43
N ALA A 108 -9.63 -1.50 -7.44
CA ALA A 108 -9.23 -0.13 -7.20
C ALA A 108 -7.86 0.01 -6.52
N PHE A 109 -7.17 -1.09 -6.19
CA PHE A 109 -5.89 -1.08 -5.48
C PHE A 109 -4.76 -1.69 -6.31
N ALA A 110 -3.54 -1.16 -6.15
CA ALA A 110 -2.37 -1.68 -6.84
C ALA A 110 -1.87 -2.98 -6.20
N TYR A 111 -2.01 -3.12 -4.88
CA TYR A 111 -1.55 -4.27 -4.11
C TYR A 111 -2.70 -4.85 -3.28
N VAL A 112 -2.95 -6.15 -3.48
CA VAL A 112 -3.98 -6.94 -2.79
C VAL A 112 -3.37 -8.29 -2.45
N SER A 113 -2.93 -8.49 -1.21
CA SER A 113 -2.33 -9.77 -0.80
C SER A 113 -3.37 -10.85 -0.46
N ASP A 114 -4.54 -10.44 0.02
CA ASP A 114 -5.66 -11.31 0.36
C ASP A 114 -6.96 -10.57 0.03
N ALA A 115 -7.74 -11.10 -0.90
CA ALA A 115 -9.00 -10.50 -1.36
C ALA A 115 -10.10 -10.52 -0.28
N GLU A 116 -9.94 -11.28 0.80
CA GLU A 116 -10.87 -11.27 1.92
C GLU A 116 -10.42 -10.29 3.02
N LYS A 117 -9.20 -9.74 2.98
CA LYS A 117 -8.68 -8.82 4.01
C LYS A 117 -8.39 -7.42 3.44
N PRO A 118 -9.40 -6.53 3.37
CA PRO A 118 -9.25 -5.15 2.90
C PRO A 118 -8.18 -4.32 3.59
N SER A 119 -7.87 -4.62 4.85
CA SER A 119 -6.80 -3.97 5.61
C SER A 119 -5.43 -4.11 4.95
N ASN A 120 -5.22 -5.20 4.21
CA ASN A 120 -3.99 -5.49 3.48
C ASN A 120 -3.94 -4.86 2.09
N TRP A 121 -5.04 -4.30 1.59
CA TRP A 121 -5.05 -3.68 0.27
C TRP A 121 -4.41 -2.30 0.36
N LYS A 122 -3.43 -2.05 -0.49
CA LYS A 122 -2.62 -0.82 -0.47
C LYS A 122 -2.58 -0.16 -1.84
N LEU A 123 -2.25 1.14 -1.81
CA LEU A 123 -2.09 1.99 -3.00
C LEU A 123 -3.37 2.07 -3.85
N ARG A 124 -4.33 2.85 -3.37
CA ARG A 124 -5.57 3.11 -4.11
C ARG A 124 -5.28 3.83 -5.43
N LEU A 125 -5.77 3.27 -6.52
CA LEU A 125 -5.65 3.75 -7.90
C LEU A 125 -6.86 4.57 -8.34
N TRP A 126 -8.04 4.32 -7.76
CA TRP A 126 -9.27 5.02 -8.11
C TRP A 126 -9.48 6.24 -7.21
N GLU A 127 -9.79 7.41 -7.76
CA GLU A 127 -10.17 8.62 -7.01
C GLU A 127 -11.50 8.40 -6.29
N ASP A 128 -12.49 7.88 -7.03
CA ASP A 128 -13.81 7.48 -6.54
C ASP A 128 -14.40 6.39 -7.46
N PRO A 129 -15.48 5.69 -7.08
CA PRO A 129 -16.09 4.63 -7.88
C PRO A 129 -16.58 5.06 -9.28
N THR A 130 -16.86 6.35 -9.47
CA THR A 130 -17.39 6.92 -10.73
C THR A 130 -16.24 7.38 -11.64
N LYS A 131 -15.33 8.21 -11.14
CA LYS A 131 -14.17 8.73 -11.89
C LYS A 131 -13.12 7.66 -12.10
N LYS A 132 -13.10 6.61 -11.26
CA LYS A 132 -12.10 5.54 -11.28
C LYS A 132 -10.69 6.12 -11.30
N VAL A 133 -9.86 5.70 -12.25
CA VAL A 133 -8.44 6.06 -12.32
C VAL A 133 -8.26 7.50 -12.83
N THR A 134 -7.53 8.32 -12.08
CA THR A 134 -7.18 9.71 -12.45
C THR A 134 -5.66 9.90 -12.37
N LYS A 135 -5.11 10.84 -13.16
CA LYS A 135 -3.68 11.20 -13.10
C LYS A 135 -3.28 11.63 -11.68
N ALA A 136 -4.13 12.42 -11.02
CA ALA A 136 -3.89 12.88 -9.65
C ALA A 136 -3.80 11.73 -8.64
N GLN A 137 -4.72 10.76 -8.70
CA GLN A 137 -4.70 9.62 -7.79
C GLN A 137 -3.51 8.69 -8.07
N LEU A 138 -3.18 8.44 -9.33
CA LEU A 138 -1.99 7.67 -9.70
C LEU A 138 -0.71 8.35 -9.21
N SER A 139 -0.63 9.69 -9.25
CA SER A 139 0.52 10.44 -8.73
C SER A 139 0.68 10.28 -7.24
N ARG A 140 -0.42 10.30 -6.48
CA ARG A 140 -0.41 10.03 -5.03
C ARG A 140 0.08 8.60 -4.74
N ALA A 141 -0.46 7.61 -5.44
CA ALA A 141 -0.07 6.21 -5.29
C ALA A 141 1.42 5.99 -5.63
N ALA A 142 1.91 6.62 -6.70
CA ALA A 142 3.33 6.57 -7.09
C ALA A 142 4.24 7.26 -6.05
N ALA A 143 3.83 8.40 -5.50
CA ALA A 143 4.59 9.12 -4.48
C ALA A 143 4.74 8.32 -3.17
N THR A 144 3.76 7.46 -2.85
CA THR A 144 3.84 6.53 -1.72
C THR A 144 4.98 5.51 -1.85
N LEU A 145 5.43 5.23 -3.07
CA LEU A 145 6.57 4.35 -3.34
C LEU A 145 7.93 5.07 -3.20
N SER A 146 7.94 6.36 -2.88
CA SER A 146 9.18 7.09 -2.63
C SER A 146 9.87 6.62 -1.33
N PRO A 147 11.20 6.80 -1.18
CA PRO A 147 11.93 6.42 0.02
C PRO A 147 11.40 7.07 1.30
N GLY A 148 10.84 8.29 1.19
CA GLY A 148 10.20 9.03 2.27
C GLY A 148 8.71 8.71 2.47
N GLY A 149 8.09 7.93 1.58
CA GLY A 149 6.66 7.66 1.59
C GLY A 149 5.81 8.89 1.21
N PHE A 150 4.49 8.75 1.31
CA PHE A 150 3.58 9.87 1.06
C PHE A 150 3.31 10.63 2.36
N LYS A 151 3.66 11.92 2.41
CA LYS A 151 3.58 12.74 3.64
C LYS A 151 4.33 12.10 4.84
N GLY A 152 5.46 11.45 4.60
CA GLY A 152 6.24 10.76 5.63
C GLY A 152 5.73 9.36 5.99
N GLN A 153 4.61 8.91 5.44
CA GLN A 153 4.06 7.58 5.69
C GLN A 153 4.50 6.58 4.62
N LYS A 154 5.25 5.57 5.04
CA LYS A 154 5.65 4.45 4.19
C LYS A 154 4.61 3.36 4.22
N VAL A 155 4.36 2.75 3.07
CA VAL A 155 3.49 1.56 2.99
C VAL A 155 4.34 0.31 3.12
N ALA A 156 3.92 -0.58 4.01
CA ALA A 156 4.50 -1.92 4.14
C ALA A 156 4.07 -2.79 2.95
N ILE A 157 4.98 -2.98 2.00
CA ILE A 157 4.81 -3.83 0.82
C ILE A 157 6.06 -4.71 0.69
N PRO A 158 5.93 -6.03 0.49
CA PRO A 158 7.07 -6.90 0.23
C PRO A 158 7.87 -6.42 -0.99
N SER A 159 9.20 -6.44 -0.90
CA SER A 159 10.09 -5.98 -1.98
C SER A 159 9.90 -6.78 -3.28
N ALA A 160 9.54 -8.06 -3.19
CA ALA A 160 9.26 -8.94 -4.34
C ALA A 160 8.05 -8.44 -5.17
N GLU A 161 7.05 -7.85 -4.52
CA GLU A 161 5.81 -7.39 -5.15
C GLU A 161 5.97 -6.00 -5.82
N MET A 162 7.03 -5.28 -5.47
CA MET A 162 7.27 -3.91 -5.90
C MET A 162 7.29 -3.75 -7.41
N SER A 163 7.91 -4.69 -8.13
CA SER A 163 8.01 -4.65 -9.60
C SER A 163 6.63 -4.76 -10.26
N ALA A 164 5.80 -5.72 -9.79
CA ALA A 164 4.46 -5.93 -10.30
C ALA A 164 3.55 -4.72 -10.05
N ILE A 165 3.66 -4.10 -8.86
CA ILE A 165 2.91 -2.91 -8.48
C ILE A 165 3.29 -1.71 -9.36
N LYS A 166 4.58 -1.44 -9.52
CA LYS A 166 5.06 -0.35 -10.40
C LYS A 166 4.59 -0.54 -11.84
N ARG A 167 4.65 -1.77 -12.36
CA ARG A 167 4.14 -2.12 -13.69
C ARG A 167 2.64 -1.86 -13.81
N LYS A 168 1.84 -2.21 -12.80
CA LYS A 168 0.40 -1.93 -12.77
C LYS A 168 0.11 -0.43 -12.80
N ILE A 169 0.80 0.37 -11.97
CA ILE A 169 0.64 1.82 -11.95
C ILE A 169 1.03 2.45 -13.31
N ARG A 170 2.14 2.01 -13.92
CA ARG A 170 2.54 2.46 -15.27
C ARG A 170 1.49 2.13 -16.33
N ALA A 171 0.93 0.93 -16.30
CA ALA A 171 -0.11 0.53 -17.25
C ALA A 171 -1.34 1.46 -17.14
N GLU A 172 -1.72 1.86 -15.93
CA GLU A 172 -2.80 2.83 -15.73
C GLU A 172 -2.45 4.24 -16.23
N TYR A 173 -1.21 4.71 -16.06
CA TYR A 173 -0.78 5.97 -16.67
C TYR A 173 -0.86 5.95 -18.20
N ARG A 174 -0.41 4.85 -18.83
CA ARG A 174 -0.47 4.69 -20.28
C ARG A 174 -1.90 4.72 -20.81
N LYS A 175 -2.86 4.12 -20.10
CA LYS A 175 -4.29 4.19 -20.45
C LYS A 175 -4.85 5.61 -20.41
N LEU A 176 -4.26 6.50 -19.61
CA LEU A 176 -4.61 7.92 -19.55
C LEU A 176 -3.87 8.77 -20.60
N GLY A 177 -3.06 8.16 -21.47
CA GLY A 177 -2.26 8.89 -22.46
C GLY A 177 -1.12 9.70 -21.85
N VAL A 178 -0.61 9.30 -20.67
CA VAL A 178 0.55 9.95 -20.07
C VAL A 178 1.82 9.33 -20.62
N GLU A 179 2.67 10.15 -21.23
CA GLU A 179 3.95 9.73 -21.78
C GLU A 179 4.93 9.26 -20.69
N PRO A 180 5.84 8.32 -20.98
CA PRO A 180 6.81 7.80 -20.01
C PRO A 180 7.64 8.89 -19.30
N GLU A 181 7.96 9.97 -20.00
CA GLU A 181 8.74 11.11 -19.52
C GLU A 181 8.00 11.87 -18.41
N ASP A 182 6.68 11.93 -18.50
CA ASP A 182 5.78 12.61 -17.56
C ASP A 182 5.38 11.74 -16.36
N MET A 183 5.71 10.44 -16.37
CA MET A 183 5.43 9.56 -15.24
C MET A 183 6.36 9.86 -14.05
N PRO A 184 5.92 9.71 -12.79
CA PRO A 184 6.79 9.92 -11.64
C PRO A 184 7.99 8.96 -11.63
N ARG A 185 9.19 9.46 -11.30
CA ARG A 185 10.46 8.70 -11.25
C ARG A 185 10.35 7.35 -10.54
N TRP A 186 9.57 7.28 -9.45
CA TRP A 186 9.43 6.07 -8.62
C TRP A 186 8.73 4.90 -9.30
N VAL A 187 7.89 5.19 -10.31
CA VAL A 187 7.16 4.19 -11.08
C VAL A 187 7.65 4.05 -12.51
N LYS A 188 8.47 4.99 -13.01
CA LYS A 188 9.11 4.88 -14.34
C LYS A 188 9.72 3.50 -14.50
N GLU A 189 9.67 3.03 -15.75
CA GLU A 189 10.48 1.91 -16.19
C GLU A 189 11.92 2.38 -15.99
N ALA A 190 12.53 2.00 -14.87
CA ALA A 190 13.97 1.89 -14.89
C ALA A 190 14.21 0.87 -16.00
N GLU A 191 14.89 1.29 -17.06
CA GLU A 191 15.65 0.35 -17.89
C GLU A 191 16.28 -0.64 -16.91
N THR A 192 15.98 -1.90 -17.18
CA THR A 192 15.79 -2.94 -16.20
C THR A 192 16.91 -2.98 -15.17
N ARG A 193 16.58 -3.51 -14.00
CA ARG A 193 17.52 -3.95 -12.96
C ARG A 193 18.60 -4.94 -13.49
N GLU A 194 18.57 -5.30 -14.77
CA GLU A 194 19.63 -5.95 -15.53
C GLU A 194 20.85 -5.04 -15.75
N GLU A 195 20.72 -3.71 -15.74
CA GLU A 195 21.85 -2.77 -15.73
C GLU A 195 22.42 -2.53 -14.32
N VAL A 196 21.79 -3.04 -13.26
CA VAL A 196 22.29 -2.96 -11.87
C VAL A 196 23.35 -4.06 -11.61
N LEU A 197 23.90 -4.65 -12.66
CA LEU A 197 25.13 -5.43 -12.64
C LEU A 197 26.37 -4.59 -12.90
N ASP A 198 26.35 -3.27 -12.68
CA ASP A 198 27.59 -2.54 -12.38
C ASP A 198 28.03 -2.86 -10.94
N PHE A 199 28.22 -4.15 -10.67
CA PHE A 199 28.91 -4.66 -9.50
C PHE A 199 30.39 -4.39 -9.74
N MET A 200 30.88 -3.25 -9.25
CA MET A 200 32.31 -3.04 -9.12
C MET A 200 32.75 -3.81 -7.89
N PRO A 201 33.49 -4.93 -8.01
CA PRO A 201 34.05 -5.58 -6.84
C PRO A 201 34.94 -4.55 -6.12
N LEU A 202 34.78 -4.45 -4.80
CA LEU A 202 35.71 -3.68 -3.97
C LEU A 202 37.06 -4.40 -4.03
N THR A 203 37.90 -4.01 -4.97
CA THR A 203 39.30 -4.43 -5.01
C THR A 203 40.06 -3.60 -3.99
N GLU A 204 40.74 -4.29 -3.08
CA GLU A 204 41.65 -3.66 -2.13
C GLU A 204 42.71 -2.87 -2.91
N ALA A 205 42.83 -1.58 -2.64
CA ALA A 205 43.81 -0.74 -3.32
C ALA A 205 45.22 -1.20 -2.92
N THR A 206 46.03 -1.59 -3.91
CA THR A 206 47.46 -1.82 -3.68
C THR A 206 48.15 -0.47 -3.54
N PHE A 207 48.44 -0.07 -2.30
CA PHE A 207 49.17 1.16 -2.01
C PHE A 207 50.67 0.93 -2.25
N ASP A 208 51.24 1.54 -3.28
CA ASP A 208 52.70 1.67 -3.39
C ASP A 208 53.13 3.01 -2.82
N LYS A 209 53.77 3.00 -1.64
CA LYS A 209 54.45 4.17 -1.03
C LYS A 209 53.62 5.47 -1.04
N GLY A 210 52.31 5.37 -0.77
CA GLY A 210 51.40 6.52 -0.72
C GLY A 210 50.78 6.94 -2.06
N ARG A 211 50.92 6.14 -3.12
CA ARG A 211 50.20 6.29 -4.38
C ARG A 211 49.13 5.20 -4.50
N ALA A 212 47.93 5.60 -4.94
CA ALA A 212 46.82 4.71 -5.21
C ALA A 212 46.39 4.85 -6.67
N THR A 213 46.14 3.72 -7.34
CA THR A 213 45.55 3.73 -8.69
C THR A 213 44.05 3.92 -8.55
N VAL A 214 43.52 4.95 -9.20
CA VAL A 214 42.09 5.29 -9.16
C VAL A 214 41.54 5.49 -10.56
N THR A 215 40.34 4.98 -10.81
CA THR A 215 39.61 5.27 -12.04
C THR A 215 38.88 6.61 -11.87
N VAL A 216 39.27 7.62 -12.66
CA VAL A 216 38.68 8.96 -12.61
C VAL A 216 37.30 8.98 -13.28
N ILE A 217 37.21 8.41 -14.48
CA ILE A 217 35.99 8.35 -15.27
C ILE A 217 36.02 7.14 -16.21
N LYS A 218 34.85 6.59 -16.55
CA LYS A 218 34.69 5.54 -17.55
C LYS A 218 33.85 6.05 -18.72
N ALA A 219 34.04 5.46 -19.89
CA ALA A 219 33.17 5.73 -21.03
C ALA A 219 31.73 5.34 -20.71
N GLY A 220 30.77 6.17 -21.12
CA GLY A 220 29.36 6.00 -20.83
C GLY A 220 28.74 7.17 -20.08
N PHE A 221 27.60 6.91 -19.43
CA PHE A 221 26.91 7.91 -18.62
C PHE A 221 27.58 8.09 -17.25
N ASN A 222 27.56 9.32 -16.74
CA ASN A 222 27.86 9.57 -15.33
C ASN A 222 26.76 8.98 -14.41
N TYR A 223 27.04 8.96 -13.10
CA TYR A 223 26.18 8.31 -12.08
C TYR A 223 24.70 8.77 -12.13
N ASP A 224 24.45 10.05 -12.37
CA ASP A 224 23.10 10.64 -12.47
C ASP A 224 22.52 10.61 -13.89
N LYS A 225 23.24 10.03 -14.87
CA LYS A 225 22.89 9.95 -16.30
C LYS A 225 22.63 11.31 -16.97
N SER A 226 23.19 12.40 -16.45
CA SER A 226 23.05 13.75 -17.01
C SER A 226 24.07 14.07 -18.12
N ARG A 227 25.21 13.37 -18.16
CA ARG A 227 26.30 13.58 -19.13
C ARG A 227 26.81 12.24 -19.67
N TYR A 228 27.09 12.20 -20.97
CA TYR A 228 27.63 11.02 -21.65
C TYR A 228 29.06 11.30 -22.15
N TYR A 229 29.99 10.40 -21.86
CA TYR A 229 31.40 10.48 -22.22
C TYR A 229 31.76 9.38 -23.24
N PRO A 230 31.89 9.71 -24.53
CA PRO A 230 32.33 8.75 -25.55
C PRO A 230 33.74 8.24 -25.29
N LYS A 231 34.01 6.98 -25.64
CA LYS A 231 35.33 6.35 -25.43
C LYS A 231 36.43 7.09 -26.19
N GLU A 232 36.15 7.51 -27.41
CA GLU A 232 37.08 8.21 -28.29
C GLU A 232 37.47 9.58 -27.72
N MET A 233 36.53 10.25 -27.04
CA MET A 233 36.78 11.52 -26.37
C MET A 233 37.69 11.34 -25.17
N LEU A 234 37.44 10.33 -24.33
CA LEU A 234 38.30 10.03 -23.19
C LEU A 234 39.72 9.66 -23.63
N GLN A 235 39.86 8.84 -24.69
CA GLN A 235 41.19 8.49 -25.24
C GLN A 235 41.95 9.69 -25.79
N ARG A 236 41.26 10.68 -26.37
CA ARG A 236 41.90 11.89 -26.89
C ARG A 236 42.31 12.85 -25.78
N ASP A 237 41.45 13.03 -24.78
CA ASP A 237 41.52 14.17 -23.85
C ASP A 237 41.95 13.79 -22.42
N TYR A 238 42.24 12.51 -22.11
CA TYR A 238 42.56 12.06 -20.74
C TYR A 238 43.69 12.86 -20.07
N GLY A 239 44.63 13.40 -20.84
CA GLY A 239 45.74 14.21 -20.34
C GLY A 239 45.30 15.48 -19.60
N ILE A 240 44.04 15.94 -19.78
CA ILE A 240 43.48 17.07 -19.04
C ILE A 240 43.40 16.81 -17.53
N PHE A 241 43.35 15.53 -17.12
CA PHE A 241 43.27 15.16 -15.71
C PHE A 241 44.64 15.17 -15.01
N GLU A 242 45.74 15.28 -15.75
CA GLU A 242 47.09 15.30 -15.17
C GLU A 242 47.28 16.54 -14.29
N GLY A 243 47.76 16.34 -13.06
CA GLY A 243 47.99 17.42 -12.10
C GLY A 243 46.74 18.00 -11.44
N LEU A 244 45.53 17.48 -11.73
CA LEU A 244 44.33 17.95 -11.07
C LEU A 244 44.29 17.58 -9.58
N LYS A 245 43.80 18.52 -8.77
CA LYS A 245 43.62 18.36 -7.32
C LYS A 245 42.33 17.59 -7.05
N MET A 246 42.42 16.58 -6.20
CA MET A 246 41.26 15.86 -5.66
C MET A 246 40.94 16.38 -4.27
N TYR A 247 39.65 16.55 -4.00
CA TYR A 247 39.14 17.02 -2.71
C TYR A 247 38.25 15.95 -2.08
N ALA A 248 38.17 15.94 -0.75
CA ALA A 248 37.40 14.92 -0.01
C ALA A 248 35.90 14.93 -0.37
N ASP A 249 35.35 16.11 -0.64
CA ASP A 249 33.93 16.33 -0.89
C ASP A 249 33.70 17.10 -2.19
N HIS A 250 32.51 17.01 -2.78
CA HIS A 250 32.11 17.85 -3.91
C HIS A 250 31.76 19.27 -3.43
N PRO A 251 32.13 20.34 -4.17
CA PRO A 251 31.75 21.70 -3.80
C PRO A 251 30.25 21.92 -4.03
N THR A 252 29.65 22.78 -3.22
CA THR A 252 28.32 23.33 -3.53
C THR A 252 28.40 24.35 -4.68
N GLU A 253 27.28 24.64 -5.34
CA GLU A 253 27.23 25.63 -6.44
C GLU A 253 27.73 27.02 -6.02
N THR A 254 27.46 27.42 -4.77
CA THR A 254 27.94 28.69 -4.21
C THR A 254 29.46 28.68 -4.03
N GLU A 255 30.02 27.59 -3.51
CA GLU A 255 31.46 27.47 -3.30
C GLU A 255 32.24 27.42 -4.60
N GLU A 256 31.69 26.76 -5.63
CA GLU A 256 32.28 26.73 -6.97
C GLU A 256 32.41 28.15 -7.56
N LYS A 257 31.43 29.02 -7.29
CA LYS A 257 31.43 30.41 -7.75
C LYS A 257 32.36 31.32 -6.94
N GLU A 258 32.34 31.19 -5.62
CA GLU A 258 33.05 32.11 -4.71
C GLU A 258 34.51 31.70 -4.46
N ARG A 259 34.82 30.41 -4.55
CA ARG A 259 36.13 29.84 -4.22
C ARG A 259 36.52 28.75 -5.23
N PRO A 260 36.78 29.10 -6.50
CA PRO A 260 37.06 28.13 -7.56
C PRO A 260 38.28 27.24 -7.26
N GLU A 261 39.29 27.76 -6.56
CA GLU A 261 40.50 27.00 -6.15
C GLU A 261 40.31 26.13 -4.89
N ARG A 262 39.13 26.23 -4.26
CA ARG A 262 38.73 25.53 -3.03
C ARG A 262 39.70 25.71 -1.85
N SER A 263 39.49 24.94 -0.79
CA SER A 263 40.29 24.97 0.44
C SER A 263 41.46 24.00 0.36
N ILE A 264 42.68 24.46 0.69
CA ILE A 264 43.87 23.58 0.81
C ILE A 264 43.65 22.50 1.90
N ARG A 265 42.81 22.78 2.91
CA ARG A 265 42.50 21.80 3.98
C ARG A 265 41.70 20.59 3.48
N GLU A 266 40.98 20.74 2.38
CA GLU A 266 40.17 19.67 1.78
C GLU A 266 40.90 18.97 0.63
N TRP A 267 42.09 19.44 0.26
CA TRP A 267 42.91 18.82 -0.77
C TRP A 267 43.51 17.52 -0.25
N VAL A 268 43.07 16.40 -0.83
CA VAL A 268 43.46 15.05 -0.38
C VAL A 268 44.48 14.38 -1.28
N ALA A 269 44.49 14.69 -2.58
CA ALA A 269 45.42 14.08 -3.52
C ALA A 269 45.63 14.94 -4.77
N THR A 270 46.67 14.61 -5.54
CA THR A 270 46.91 15.17 -6.88
C THR A 270 47.07 14.02 -7.85
N LEU A 271 46.38 14.08 -8.98
CA LEU A 271 46.52 13.08 -10.03
C LEU A 271 47.89 13.20 -10.69
N LYS A 272 48.57 12.06 -10.81
CA LYS A 272 49.86 11.92 -11.48
C LYS A 272 49.86 10.64 -12.29
N ASP A 273 50.64 10.62 -13.36
CA ASP A 273 50.83 9.45 -14.23
C ASP A 273 49.49 8.97 -14.83
N VAL A 274 48.63 9.91 -15.26
CA VAL A 274 47.29 9.59 -15.81
C VAL A 274 47.43 8.86 -17.14
N THR A 275 46.69 7.76 -17.27
CA THR A 275 46.62 6.91 -18.46
C THR A 275 45.16 6.58 -18.81
N CYS A 276 44.90 6.16 -20.04
CA CYS A 276 43.58 5.75 -20.51
C CYS A 276 43.69 4.38 -21.17
N ASP A 277 42.87 3.43 -20.70
CA ASP A 277 42.77 2.05 -21.20
C ASP A 277 41.59 1.85 -22.17
#